data_AF-A0A0M2U5X6-F1
#
_entry.id   AF-A0A0M2U5X6-F1
#
_cell.length_a   1.000
_cell.length_b   1.000
_cell.length_c   1.000
_cell.angle_alpha   90.00
_cell.angle_beta   90.00
_cell.angle_gamma   90.00
#
_symmetry.space_group_name_H-M   'P 1'
#
loop_
_entity.id
_entity.type
_entity.pdbx_description
1 polymer ?
#
loop_
_entity_poly.entity_id
_entity_poly.type
_entity_poly.pdbx_seq_one_letter_code
_entity_poly.pdbx_strand_id
1 'polypeptide(L)' 'MSCTSMRHRFEEEKQRGLTFAKAMEIFQDVDGSVAAHKNELEELRRSNVNPGEIHHLQEHIADGESLLQEISSMRLH' A
#
# COMPACT_ATOMS: atom_id res chain seq x y z
N MET A 1 5.35 -7.92 2.20
CA MET A 1 6.00 -7.20 1.08
C MET A 1 6.03 -5.72 1.44
N SER A 2 7.02 -4.94 1.02
CA SER A 2 7.02 -3.49 1.29
C SER A 2 6.15 -2.77 0.26
N CYS A 3 5.51 -1.65 0.66
CA CYS A 3 4.72 -0.80 -0.25
C CYS A 3 5.52 -0.37 -1.48
N THR A 4 6.84 -0.18 -1.33
CA THR A 4 7.76 0.13 -2.44
C THR A 4 7.82 -0.98 -3.49
N SER A 5 7.87 -2.25 -3.06
CA SER A 5 7.86 -3.38 -4.00
C SER A 5 6.53 -3.50 -4.76
N MET A 6 5.42 -3.18 -4.10
CA MET A 6 4.09 -3.19 -4.72
C MET A 6 3.92 -2.06 -5.73
N ARG A 7 4.45 -0.87 -5.41
CA ARG A 7 4.49 0.26 -6.34
C ARG A 7 5.34 -0.06 -7.58
N HIS A 8 6.51 -0.67 -7.40
CA HIS A 8 7.34 -1.09 -8.53
C HIS A 8 6.60 -2.07 -9.45
N ARG A 9 5.98 -3.10 -8.86
CA ARG A 9 5.16 -4.07 -9.59
C ARG A 9 4.02 -3.40 -10.35
N PHE A 10 3.33 -2.44 -9.73
CA PHE A 10 2.27 -1.68 -10.38
C PHE A 10 2.77 -0.90 -11.60
N GLU A 11 3.90 -0.21 -11.48
CA GLU A 11 4.49 0.53 -12.62
C GLU A 11 4.94 -0.38 -13.75
N GLU A 12 5.52 -1.54 -13.44
CA GLU A 12 5.90 -2.54 -14.46
C GLU A 12 4.67 -3.07 -15.22
N GLU A 13 3.59 -3.37 -14.51
CA GLU A 13 2.35 -3.84 -15.13
C GLU A 13 1.66 -2.73 -15.94
N LYS A 14 1.72 -1.47 -15.46
CA LYS A 14 1.23 -0.29 -16.17
C LYS A 14 1.93 -0.10 -17.52
N GLN A 15 3.25 -0.29 -17.56
CA GLN A 15 4.05 -0.24 -18.80
C GLN A 15 3.71 -1.37 -19.78
N ARG A 16 3.20 -2.51 -19.29
CA ARG A 16 2.82 -3.68 -20.10
C ARG A 16 1.37 -3.68 -20.59
N GLY A 17 0.60 -2.65 -20.25
CA GLY A 17 -0.84 -2.60 -20.51
C GLY A 17 -1.64 -3.27 -19.40
N LEU A 18 -1.58 -2.67 -18.20
CA LEU A 18 -2.25 -3.15 -17.00
C LEU A 18 -3.73 -3.46 -17.26
N THR A 19 -4.11 -4.71 -17.02
CA THR A 19 -5.51 -5.14 -17.11
C THR A 19 -6.26 -4.84 -15.82
N PHE A 20 -7.60 -4.75 -15.88
CA PHE A 20 -8.45 -4.60 -14.70
C PHE A 20 -8.21 -5.70 -13.66
N ALA A 21 -8.12 -6.96 -14.09
CA ALA A 21 -7.86 -8.08 -13.19
C ALA A 21 -6.52 -7.91 -12.44
N LYS A 22 -5.48 -7.46 -13.15
CA LYS A 22 -4.16 -7.24 -12.56
C LYS A 22 -4.12 -6.03 -11.62
N ALA A 23 -4.82 -4.95 -11.99
CA ALA A 23 -4.99 -3.78 -11.12
C ALA A 23 -5.71 -4.16 -9.83
N MET A 24 -6.75 -5.00 -9.91
CA MET A 24 -7.51 -5.45 -8.75
C MET A 24 -6.70 -6.40 -7.85
N GLU A 25 -5.88 -7.28 -8.43
CA GLU A 25 -4.94 -8.13 -7.67
C GLU A 25 -3.98 -7.25 -6.84
N ILE A 26 -3.34 -6.27 -7.48
CA ILE A 26 -2.43 -5.34 -6.82
C ILE A 26 -3.17 -4.52 -5.75
N PHE A 27 -4.39 -4.06 -6.05
CA PHE A 27 -5.21 -3.33 -5.10
C PHE A 27 -5.45 -4.13 -3.81
N GLN A 28 -5.87 -5.39 -3.94
CA GLN A 28 -6.16 -6.26 -2.81
C GLN A 28 -4.92 -6.55 -1.97
N ASP A 29 -3.78 -6.80 -2.62
CA ASP A 29 -2.50 -7.01 -1.95
C ASP A 29 -2.08 -5.76 -1.15
N VAL A 30 -2.23 -4.55 -1.73
CA VAL A 30 -1.88 -3.29 -1.07
C VAL A 30 -2.84 -2.98 0.08
N ASP A 31 -4.15 -3.15 -0.13
CA ASP A 31 -5.19 -2.89 0.88
C ASP A 31 -4.99 -3.79 2.11
N GLY A 32 -4.72 -5.08 1.90
CA GLY A 32 -4.37 -6.01 2.96
C GLY A 32 -3.12 -5.60 3.74
N SER A 33 -2.08 -5.13 3.05
CA SER A 33 -0.84 -4.64 3.68
C SER A 33 -1.07 -3.38 4.51
N VAL A 34 -1.85 -2.42 3.98
CA VAL A 34 -2.19 -1.18 4.68
C VAL A 34 -3.03 -1.48 5.93
N ALA A 35 -4.01 -2.39 5.84
CA ALA A 35 -4.82 -2.81 6.97
C ALA A 35 -3.96 -3.44 8.08
N ALA A 36 -3.00 -4.31 7.72
CA ALA A 36 -2.06 -4.90 8.68
C ALA A 36 -1.20 -3.83 9.38
N HIS A 37 -0.63 -2.89 8.62
CA HIS A 37 0.18 -1.80 9.19
C HIS A 37 -0.63 -0.85 10.07
N LYS A 38 -1.90 -0.58 9.75
CA LYS A 38 -2.78 0.21 10.63
C LYS A 38 -3.01 -0.47 11.98
N ASN A 39 -3.22 -1.78 11.98
CA ASN A 39 -3.37 -2.56 13.22
C ASN A 39 -2.07 -2.52 14.06
N GLU A 40 -0.92 -2.74 13.43
CA GLU A 40 0.39 -2.66 14.08
C GLU A 40 0.67 -1.26 14.66
N LEU A 41 0.32 -0.20 13.92
CA LEU A 41 0.44 1.18 14.38
C LEU A 41 -0.43 1.45 15.63
N GLU A 42 -1.65 0.90 15.68
CA GLU A 42 -2.49 1.01 16.88
C GLU A 42 -1.86 0.30 18.08
N GLU A 43 -1.28 -0.89 17.89
CA GLU A 43 -0.60 -1.64 18.94
C GLU A 43 0.63 -0.89 19.48
N LEU A 44 1.45 -0.32 18.59
CA LEU A 44 2.62 0.47 18.95
C LEU A 44 2.25 1.74 19.72
N ARG A 45 1.20 2.44 19.28
CA ARG A 45 0.68 3.63 19.97
C ARG A 45 0.19 3.31 21.38
N ARG A 46 -0.45 2.16 21.59
CA ARG A 46 -0.90 1.71 22.91
C ARG A 46 0.26 1.31 23.82
N SER A 47 1.33 0.79 23.22
CA SER A 47 2.49 0.28 23.94
C SER A 47 3.53 1.37 24.26
N ASN A 48 3.30 2.62 23.81
CA ASN A 48 4.15 3.79 24.03
C ASN A 48 5.61 3.59 23.58
N VAL A 49 5.79 2.81 22.50
CA VAL A 49 7.11 2.36 22.02
C VAL A 49 7.59 3.23 20.86
N ASN A 50 8.91 3.34 20.77
CA ASN A 50 9.75 3.87 19.69
C ASN A 50 9.05 4.75 18.63
N PRO A 51 9.15 6.09 18.76
CA PRO A 51 8.64 7.03 17.76
C PRO A 51 9.15 6.80 16.33
N GLY A 52 10.34 6.21 16.16
CA GLY A 52 10.90 5.90 14.85
C GLY A 52 10.12 4.80 14.12
N GLU A 53 9.73 3.75 14.83
CA GLU A 53 8.91 2.66 14.25
C GLU A 53 7.52 3.15 13.88
N ILE A 54 6.91 3.96 14.74
CA ILE A 54 5.63 4.64 14.46
C ILE A 54 5.74 5.48 13.19
N HIS A 55 6.81 6.27 13.05
CA HIS A 55 7.02 7.11 11.87
C HIS A 55 7.15 6.29 10.59
N HIS A 56 8.00 5.25 10.60
CA HIS A 56 8.17 4.37 9.45
C HIS A 56 6.88 3.65 9.04
N LEU A 57 6.09 3.17 10.01
CA LEU A 57 4.78 2.59 9.72
C LEU A 57 3.81 3.58 9.10
N GLN A 58 3.81 4.83 9.57
CA GLN A 58 2.97 5.88 8.99
C GLN A 58 3.38 6.22 7.55
N GLU A 59 4.68 6.24 7.25
CA GLU A 59 5.18 6.41 5.87
C GLU A 59 4.69 5.27 4.97
N HIS A 60 4.80 4.01 5.43
CA HIS A 60 4.32 2.85 4.68
C HIS A 60 2.81 2.88 4.44
N ILE A 61 2.02 3.29 5.44
CA ILE A 61 0.57 3.46 5.30
C ILE A 61 0.26 4.53 4.25
N ALA A 62 0.91 5.70 4.33
CA ALA A 62 0.69 6.80 3.40
C ALA A 62 1.04 6.43 1.95
N ASP A 63 2.16 5.71 1.74
CA ASP A 63 2.56 5.22 0.43
C ASP A 63 1.54 4.23 -0.16
N GLY A 64 1.02 3.33 0.68
CA GLY A 64 0.00 2.36 0.30
C GLY A 64 -1.32 3.02 -0.03
N GLU A 65 -1.80 3.95 0.81
CA GLU A 65 -3.03 4.71 0.56
C GLU A 65 -2.96 5.54 -0.73
N SER A 66 -1.81 6.15 -1.00
CA SER A 66 -1.54 6.86 -2.27
C SER A 66 -1.66 5.92 -3.47
N LEU A 67 -1.11 4.71 -3.39
CA LEU A 67 -1.21 3.72 -4.46
C LEU A 67 -2.64 3.21 -4.64
N LEU A 68 -3.39 2.98 -3.56
CA LEU A 68 -4.81 2.59 -3.62
C LEU A 68 -5.65 3.67 -4.30
N GLN A 69 -5.39 4.94 -3.97
CA GLN A 69 -6.06 6.07 -4.61
C GLN A 69 -5.72 6.15 -6.09
N GLU A 70 -4.45 5.95 -6.47
CA GLU A 70 -4.03 5.90 -7.86
C GLU A 70 -4.80 4.82 -8.63
N ILE A 71 -4.77 3.57 -8.15
CA ILE A 71 -5.47 2.44 -8.78
C ILE A 71 -6.98 2.71 -8.88
N SER A 72 -7.60 3.22 -7.82
CA SER A 72 -9.05 3.52 -7.79
C SER A 72 -9.46 4.62 -8.76
N SER A 73 -8.54 5.55 -9.07
CA SER A 73 -8.78 6.64 -10.02
C SER A 73 -8.55 6.24 -11.48
N MET A 74 -7.98 5.07 -11.73
CA MET A 74 -7.72 4.60 -13.09
C MET A 74 -9.02 4.34 -13.83
N ARG A 75 -9.09 4.88 -15.05
CA ARG A 75 -10.07 4.43 -16.05
C ARG A 75 -9.37 3.40 -16.92
N LEU A 76 -9.65 2.13 -16.65
CA LEU A 76 -9.19 1.03 -17.48
C LEU A 76 -10.19 0.84 -18.62
N HIS A 77 -9.69 0.92 -19.86
CA HIS A 77 -10.46 0.80 -21.09
C HIS A 77 -10.52 -0.65 -21.57
#